data_AF-A0A1G0CQ37-F1
#
_entry.id   AF-A0A1G0CQ37-F1
#
_cell.length_a   1.000
_cell.length_b   1.000
_cell.length_c   1.000
_cell.angle_alpha   90.00
_cell.angle_beta   90.00
_cell.angle_gamma   90.00
#
_symmetry.space_group_name_H-M   'P 1'
#
loop_
_entity.id
_entity.type
_entity.pdbx_description
1 polymer ?
#
loop_
_entity_poly.entity_id
_entity_poly.type
_entity_poly.pdbx_seq_one_letter_code
_entity_poly.pdbx_strand_id
1 'polypeptide(L)'
;MDRNETVLRELNLYPLWQRRGAPAQTGTATTVGAIHESPEQAGAVRNVGAIHESPEQTSAVTTERAIRESPLRDMDWPELKRQVRDCTACRLRAGCTQTVFGVGDEQAEWLFVGEGPGADEDAQGEPFVGQAGKLLDNMLLAIKLRRGKNVYIANIVKCRPPNNRAPEADEIATCLPYLNRQIELIKPRLIVALGKTAATALLERDATLGSLRGTLHDFNGIPLIATYHPAYLLRS
;
A
#
# COMPACT_ATOMS: atom_id res chain seq x y z
N MET A 1 25.44 21.99 16.28
CA MET A 1 24.25 21.73 15.45
C MET A 1 24.73 21.21 14.11
N ASP A 2 24.15 20.11 13.63
CA ASP A 2 24.46 19.54 12.32
C ASP A 2 24.02 20.52 11.22
N ARG A 3 24.88 20.81 10.25
CA ARG A 3 24.61 21.73 9.13
C ARG A 3 23.37 21.31 8.35
N ASN A 4 23.10 20.00 8.28
CA ASN A 4 21.87 19.48 7.68
C ASN A 4 20.62 19.88 8.49
N GLU A 5 20.70 19.92 9.81
CA GLU A 5 19.57 20.30 10.67
C GLU A 5 19.16 21.76 10.44
N THR A 6 20.15 22.66 10.34
CA THR A 6 19.92 24.08 10.07
C THR A 6 19.23 24.27 8.72
N VAL A 7 19.72 23.62 7.67
CA VAL A 7 19.11 23.68 6.32
C VAL A 7 17.67 23.17 6.34
N LEU A 8 17.40 22.07 7.04
CA LEU A 8 16.05 21.52 7.14
C LEU A 8 15.09 22.45 7.92
N ARG A 9 15.58 23.18 8.94
CA ARG A 9 14.79 24.18 9.66
C ARG A 9 14.48 25.39 8.78
N GLU A 10 15.45 25.87 8.02
CA GLU A 10 15.26 26.97 7.06
C GLU A 10 14.26 26.61 5.96
N LEU A 11 14.22 25.34 5.56
CA LEU A 11 13.30 24.83 4.54
C LEU A 11 11.93 24.41 5.09
N ASN A 12 11.64 24.58 6.39
CA ASN A 12 10.43 24.07 7.06
C ASN A 12 10.21 22.54 6.89
N LEU A 13 11.30 21.78 6.73
CA LEU A 13 11.30 20.31 6.60
C LEU A 13 11.74 19.60 7.89
N TYR A 14 11.95 20.35 8.97
CA TYR A 14 12.38 19.83 10.27
C TYR A 14 11.25 19.86 11.31
N PRO A 15 11.10 18.82 12.18
CA PRO A 15 11.86 17.57 12.20
C PRO A 15 11.40 16.59 11.10
N LEU A 16 12.35 15.85 10.52
CA LEU A 16 12.07 14.91 9.41
C LEU A 16 11.16 13.74 9.81
N TRP A 17 10.99 13.48 11.10
CA TRP A 17 9.97 12.60 11.69
C TRP A 17 10.09 12.63 13.22
N GLN A 18 8.99 12.55 13.95
CA GLN A 18 8.98 12.28 15.41
C GLN A 18 8.07 11.09 15.72
N ARG A 19 8.58 10.17 16.54
CA ARG A 19 7.81 9.07 17.15
C ARG A 19 6.78 9.67 18.12
N ARG A 20 5.48 9.47 17.90
CA ARG A 20 4.48 9.80 18.93
C ARG A 20 4.67 8.86 20.13
N GLY A 21 5.05 9.44 21.28
CA GLY A 21 5.31 8.70 22.51
C GLY A 21 6.26 9.34 23.53
N ALA A 22 6.53 10.64 23.48
CA ALA A 22 7.13 11.38 24.60
C ALA A 22 6.01 12.21 25.28
N PRO A 23 5.90 12.20 26.62
CA PRO A 23 4.81 12.87 27.32
C PRO A 23 4.86 14.38 27.08
N ALA A 24 3.69 14.93 26.74
CA ALA A 24 3.49 16.36 26.56
C ALA A 24 3.87 17.09 27.87
N GLN A 25 4.76 18.08 27.76
CA GLN A 25 4.97 19.02 28.85
C GLN A 25 3.71 19.87 29.00
N THR A 26 3.14 19.81 30.20
CA THR A 26 1.96 20.52 30.67
C THR A 26 2.11 22.03 30.56
N GLY A 27 1.28 22.65 29.72
CA GLY A 27 0.92 24.07 29.79
C GLY A 27 -0.46 24.21 30.41
N THR A 28 -0.54 24.93 31.52
CA THR A 28 -1.71 25.23 32.34
C THR A 28 -2.64 26.30 31.74
N ALA A 29 -3.91 26.26 32.21
CA ALA A 29 -4.92 27.34 32.26
C ALA A 29 -5.82 27.43 30.99
N THR A 30 -7.16 27.59 31.02
CA THR A 30 -8.14 27.99 32.05
C THR A 30 -9.55 27.53 31.63
N THR A 31 -10.39 27.19 32.61
CA THR A 31 -11.82 26.87 32.54
C THR A 31 -12.73 28.10 32.54
N VAL A 32 -13.77 28.13 31.69
CA VAL A 32 -15.11 28.75 31.88
C VAL A 32 -16.03 28.12 30.80
N GLY A 33 -17.30 27.75 30.95
CA GLY A 33 -18.33 27.76 31.99
C GLY A 33 -19.63 27.25 31.34
N ALA A 34 -20.46 26.55 32.11
CA ALA A 34 -21.69 25.91 31.67
C ALA A 34 -22.88 26.88 31.52
N ILE A 35 -23.87 26.52 30.69
CA ILE A 35 -25.26 26.97 30.85
C ILE A 35 -26.25 25.88 30.39
N HIS A 36 -27.25 25.64 31.25
CA HIS A 36 -28.50 24.90 31.11
C HIS A 36 -29.33 25.36 29.88
N GLU A 37 -30.33 24.65 29.32
CA GLU A 37 -31.55 24.09 29.93
C GLU A 37 -32.37 23.32 28.84
N SER A 38 -33.08 22.25 29.23
CA SER A 38 -34.27 21.66 28.54
C SER A 38 -35.55 22.33 29.09
N PRO A 39 -36.83 22.03 28.72
CA PRO A 39 -37.43 20.92 27.93
C PRO A 39 -38.49 21.45 26.91
N GLU A 40 -39.35 20.73 26.17
CA GLU A 40 -40.41 19.76 26.53
C GLU A 40 -41.14 19.31 25.23
N GLN A 41 -41.57 18.02 25.16
CA GLN A 41 -42.85 17.44 24.66
C GLN A 41 -43.41 17.78 23.25
N ALA A 42 -44.21 16.96 22.55
CA ALA A 42 -44.73 15.59 22.63
C ALA A 42 -45.38 15.27 21.26
N GLY A 43 -45.56 14.00 20.90
CA GLY A 43 -46.40 13.64 19.74
C GLY A 43 -46.27 12.19 19.28
N ALA A 44 -47.01 11.29 19.91
CA ALA A 44 -47.13 9.90 19.51
C ALA A 44 -48.05 9.74 18.29
N VAL A 45 -47.63 8.95 17.31
CA VAL A 45 -48.55 8.31 16.34
C VAL A 45 -48.05 6.90 16.01
N ARG A 46 -48.94 5.92 16.21
CA ARG A 46 -48.80 4.51 15.78
C ARG A 46 -49.12 4.41 14.28
N ASN A 47 -48.39 3.60 13.51
CA ASN A 47 -48.88 2.30 12.98
C ASN A 47 -47.98 1.66 11.90
N VAL A 48 -47.89 0.33 12.02
CA VAL A 48 -47.92 -0.71 10.96
C VAL A 48 -46.77 -0.77 9.93
N GLY A 49 -45.91 -1.77 10.15
CA GLY A 49 -45.72 -2.89 9.21
C GLY A 49 -45.05 -2.63 7.86
N ALA A 50 -43.76 -2.93 7.79
CA ALA A 50 -43.14 -3.66 6.66
C ALA A 50 -41.74 -4.12 7.10
N ILE A 51 -41.56 -5.43 7.17
CA ILE A 51 -40.25 -6.06 7.33
C ILE A 51 -39.57 -5.92 5.95
N HIS A 52 -38.69 -4.92 5.81
CA HIS A 52 -37.75 -4.85 4.70
C HIS A 52 -36.40 -5.32 5.21
N GLU A 53 -36.08 -6.57 4.89
CA GLU A 53 -34.75 -7.16 5.05
C GLU A 53 -33.77 -6.43 4.11
N SER A 54 -32.85 -5.67 4.69
CA SER A 54 -31.76 -4.99 3.97
C SER A 54 -30.70 -6.02 3.53
N PRO A 55 -30.23 -6.01 2.27
CA PRO A 55 -29.37 -7.06 1.70
C PRO A 55 -27.87 -6.86 1.98
N GLU A 56 -27.49 -6.31 3.13
CA GLU A 56 -26.14 -5.77 3.33
C GLU A 56 -25.13 -6.72 3.99
N GLN A 57 -25.50 -7.98 4.28
CA GLN A 57 -24.66 -8.87 5.11
C GLN A 57 -24.03 -10.08 4.40
N THR A 58 -24.20 -10.24 3.08
CA THR A 58 -23.73 -11.46 2.39
C THR A 58 -22.33 -11.34 1.74
N SER A 59 -21.78 -10.12 1.60
CA SER A 59 -20.54 -9.91 0.82
C SER A 59 -19.25 -10.18 1.62
N ALA A 60 -19.16 -9.69 2.87
CA ALA A 60 -17.91 -9.75 3.65
C ALA A 60 -17.53 -11.17 4.10
N VAL A 61 -18.52 -12.02 4.41
CA VAL A 61 -18.31 -13.38 4.93
C VAL A 61 -17.68 -14.31 3.88
N THR A 62 -17.91 -14.05 2.60
CA THR A 62 -17.47 -14.90 1.48
C THR A 62 -16.00 -14.65 1.13
N THR A 63 -15.57 -13.38 1.14
CA THR A 63 -14.19 -12.98 0.83
C THR A 63 -13.22 -13.45 1.90
N GLU A 64 -13.59 -13.30 3.18
CA GLU A 64 -12.72 -13.69 4.29
C GLU A 64 -12.54 -15.22 4.40
N ARG A 65 -13.56 -15.98 3.99
CA ARG A 65 -13.49 -17.45 3.90
C ARG A 65 -12.68 -17.92 2.69
N ALA A 66 -12.83 -17.29 1.53
CA ALA A 66 -12.06 -17.62 0.32
C ALA A 66 -10.56 -17.34 0.48
N ILE A 67 -10.19 -16.30 1.25
CA ILE A 67 -8.79 -16.02 1.60
C ILE A 67 -8.24 -17.05 2.60
N ARG A 68 -9.06 -17.50 3.56
CA ARG A 68 -8.64 -18.49 4.58
C ARG A 68 -8.37 -19.88 4.02
N GLU A 69 -9.03 -20.26 2.92
CA GLU A 69 -8.92 -21.58 2.28
C GLU A 69 -7.95 -21.58 1.08
N SER A 70 -7.26 -20.48 0.79
CA SER A 70 -6.34 -20.40 -0.35
C SER A 70 -5.03 -21.16 -0.08
N PRO A 71 -4.61 -22.08 -0.97
CA PRO A 71 -3.36 -22.85 -0.82
C PRO A 71 -2.12 -21.95 -0.80
N LEU A 72 -2.24 -20.67 -1.17
CA LEU A 72 -1.17 -19.68 -1.11
C LEU A 72 -0.70 -19.37 0.33
N ARG A 73 -1.57 -19.54 1.32
CA ARG A 73 -1.33 -19.08 2.70
C ARG A 73 -0.23 -19.86 3.41
N ASP A 74 -0.03 -21.11 3.04
CA ASP A 74 0.97 -21.98 3.65
C ASP A 74 2.26 -22.08 2.81
N MET A 75 2.31 -21.42 1.64
CA MET A 75 3.48 -21.45 0.76
C MET A 75 4.67 -20.74 1.38
N ASP A 76 5.82 -21.41 1.42
CA ASP A 76 7.09 -20.77 1.71
C ASP A 76 7.66 -20.04 0.48
N TRP A 77 8.85 -19.44 0.59
CA TRP A 77 9.47 -18.70 -0.50
C TRP A 77 9.72 -19.54 -1.76
N PRO A 78 10.32 -20.75 -1.69
CA PRO A 78 10.48 -21.61 -2.85
C PRO A 78 9.16 -21.96 -3.55
N GLU A 79 8.11 -22.29 -2.79
CA GLU A 79 6.80 -22.61 -3.32
C GLU A 79 6.17 -21.40 -4.02
N LEU A 80 6.17 -20.26 -3.34
CA LEU A 80 5.57 -19.03 -3.86
C LEU A 80 6.27 -18.53 -5.14
N LYS A 81 7.60 -18.60 -5.19
CA LYS A 81 8.38 -18.24 -6.39
C LYS A 81 8.02 -19.13 -7.58
N ARG A 82 7.91 -20.44 -7.35
CA ARG A 82 7.53 -21.40 -8.39
C ARG A 82 6.10 -21.17 -8.87
N GLN A 83 5.17 -21.00 -7.94
CA GLN A 83 3.77 -20.74 -8.24
C GLN A 83 3.60 -19.48 -9.09
N VAL A 84 4.31 -18.39 -8.77
CA VAL A 84 4.26 -17.17 -9.60
C VAL A 84 4.90 -17.38 -10.96
N ARG A 85 6.08 -18.02 -11.03
CA ARG A 85 6.77 -18.29 -12.30
C ARG A 85 5.89 -19.03 -13.31
N ASP A 86 5.13 -20.01 -12.81
CA ASP A 86 4.32 -20.90 -13.64
C ASP A 86 2.84 -20.42 -13.74
N CYS A 87 2.53 -19.24 -13.20
CA CYS A 87 1.17 -18.70 -13.10
C CYS A 87 0.56 -18.40 -14.48
N THR A 88 -0.70 -18.82 -14.67
CA THR A 88 -1.54 -18.56 -15.85
C THR A 88 -2.91 -17.99 -15.49
N ALA A 89 -3.09 -17.53 -14.24
CA ALA A 89 -4.40 -17.23 -13.66
C ALA A 89 -5.13 -16.00 -14.25
N CYS A 90 -4.45 -15.13 -14.99
CA CYS A 90 -5.08 -13.97 -15.63
C CYS A 90 -4.53 -13.72 -17.05
N ARG A 91 -5.27 -12.91 -17.82
CA ARG A 91 -4.97 -12.60 -19.23
C ARG A 91 -3.60 -11.93 -19.45
N LEU A 92 -3.02 -11.30 -18.44
CA LEU A 92 -1.71 -10.67 -18.55
C LEU A 92 -0.60 -11.66 -18.93
N ARG A 93 -0.75 -12.93 -18.54
CA ARG A 93 0.27 -13.95 -18.83
C ARG A 93 0.52 -14.14 -20.33
N ALA A 94 -0.53 -14.03 -21.16
CA ALA A 94 -0.41 -14.21 -22.61
C ALA A 94 0.39 -13.11 -23.31
N GLY A 95 0.46 -11.92 -22.70
CA GLY A 95 1.13 -10.74 -23.28
C GLY A 95 2.51 -10.44 -22.70
N CYS A 96 2.94 -11.15 -21.65
CA CYS A 96 4.23 -10.93 -20.99
C CYS A 96 5.24 -12.00 -21.40
N THR A 97 6.52 -11.64 -21.42
CA THR A 97 7.61 -12.58 -21.69
C THR A 97 7.78 -13.52 -20.49
N GLN A 98 7.80 -12.96 -19.29
CA GLN A 98 7.95 -13.71 -18.04
C GLN A 98 7.27 -12.98 -16.89
N THR A 99 7.15 -13.65 -15.75
CA THR A 99 6.69 -13.00 -14.53
C THR A 99 7.83 -12.28 -13.83
N VAL A 100 7.54 -11.14 -13.23
CA VAL A 100 8.46 -10.36 -12.40
C VAL A 100 7.96 -10.43 -10.96
N PHE A 101 8.60 -11.29 -10.17
CA PHE A 101 8.12 -11.66 -8.83
C PHE A 101 8.29 -10.54 -7.79
N GLY A 102 9.52 -10.05 -7.67
CA GLY A 102 9.99 -9.20 -6.58
C GLY A 102 11.47 -9.48 -6.33
N VAL A 103 12.22 -8.49 -5.85
CA VAL A 103 13.65 -8.62 -5.56
C VAL A 103 14.00 -7.87 -4.28
N GLY A 104 14.94 -8.42 -3.51
CA GLY A 104 15.50 -7.78 -2.35
C GLY A 104 15.72 -8.72 -1.18
N ASP A 105 15.81 -8.12 -0.01
CA ASP A 105 16.00 -8.81 1.26
C ASP A 105 14.68 -9.45 1.72
N GLU A 106 14.64 -10.78 1.85
CA GLU A 106 13.44 -11.51 2.29
C GLU A 106 13.07 -11.23 3.77
N GLN A 107 13.95 -10.55 4.51
CA GLN A 107 13.71 -10.04 5.87
C GLN A 107 13.70 -8.49 5.90
N ALA A 108 13.40 -7.83 4.78
CA ALA A 108 13.40 -6.39 4.68
C ALA A 108 12.45 -5.69 5.67
N GLU A 109 12.94 -4.65 6.34
CA GLU A 109 12.07 -3.75 7.10
C GLU A 109 11.27 -2.81 6.18
N TRP A 110 11.74 -2.56 4.95
CA TRP A 110 11.12 -1.65 3.99
C TRP A 110 10.64 -2.40 2.76
N LEU A 111 9.33 -2.36 2.50
CA LEU A 111 8.73 -2.90 1.29
C LEU A 111 8.26 -1.76 0.38
N PHE A 112 8.74 -1.74 -0.86
CA PHE A 112 8.29 -0.81 -1.90
C PHE A 112 7.41 -1.56 -2.89
N VAL A 113 6.22 -1.02 -3.17
CA VAL A 113 5.23 -1.66 -4.04
C VAL A 113 4.87 -0.73 -5.20
N GLY A 114 5.19 -1.13 -6.42
CA GLY A 114 4.77 -0.46 -7.66
C GLY A 114 3.51 -1.05 -8.28
N GLU A 115 3.13 -0.52 -9.44
CA GLU A 115 1.93 -0.95 -10.18
C GLU A 115 2.11 -2.31 -10.86
N GLY A 116 3.12 -2.43 -11.72
CA GLY A 116 3.35 -3.59 -12.57
C GLY A 116 4.68 -3.49 -13.31
N PRO A 117 5.14 -4.56 -13.95
CA PRO A 117 6.37 -4.55 -14.74
C PRO A 117 6.23 -3.68 -16.00
N GLY A 118 7.30 -2.96 -16.35
CA GLY A 118 7.45 -2.32 -17.65
C GLY A 118 8.15 -3.24 -18.66
N ALA A 119 8.58 -2.67 -19.79
CA ALA A 119 9.23 -3.42 -20.87
C ALA A 119 10.59 -4.00 -20.45
N ASP A 120 11.41 -3.20 -19.77
CA ASP A 120 12.74 -3.62 -19.32
C ASP A 120 12.63 -4.69 -18.23
N GLU A 121 11.66 -4.53 -17.31
CA GLU A 121 11.37 -5.50 -16.26
C GLU A 121 10.87 -6.83 -16.82
N ASP A 122 9.97 -6.80 -17.80
CA ASP A 122 9.48 -8.01 -18.49
C ASP A 122 10.60 -8.76 -19.22
N ALA A 123 11.55 -8.04 -19.81
CA ALA A 123 12.69 -8.65 -20.48
C ALA A 123 13.70 -9.26 -19.49
N GLN A 124 13.89 -8.64 -18.31
CA GLN A 124 14.93 -9.03 -17.36
C GLN A 124 14.44 -9.90 -16.20
N GLY A 125 13.14 -9.93 -15.92
CA GLY A 125 12.56 -10.69 -14.80
C GLY A 125 12.67 -10.00 -13.43
N GLU A 126 13.24 -8.79 -13.39
CA GLU A 126 13.46 -8.01 -12.15
C GLU A 126 12.67 -6.70 -12.14
N PRO A 127 12.08 -6.30 -11.00
CA PRO A 127 11.27 -5.09 -10.93
C PRO A 127 12.14 -3.83 -10.85
N PHE A 128 11.67 -2.74 -11.45
CA PHE A 128 12.32 -1.42 -11.39
C PHE A 128 13.79 -1.49 -11.86
N VAL A 129 14.01 -1.95 -13.09
CA VAL A 129 15.33 -1.98 -13.76
C VAL A 129 15.47 -0.90 -14.85
N GLY A 130 14.36 -0.36 -15.34
CA GLY A 130 14.35 0.74 -16.30
C GLY A 130 14.70 2.11 -15.69
N GLN A 131 14.39 3.19 -16.41
CA GLN A 131 14.68 4.57 -15.95
C GLN A 131 13.99 4.92 -14.62
N ALA A 132 12.75 4.48 -14.45
CA ALA A 132 12.02 4.64 -13.19
C ALA A 132 12.72 3.89 -12.03
N GLY A 133 13.36 2.77 -12.33
CA GLY A 133 14.14 2.00 -11.38
C GLY A 133 15.42 2.69 -10.93
N LYS A 134 16.17 3.29 -11.87
CA LYS A 134 17.35 4.10 -11.56
C LYS A 134 17.01 5.29 -10.67
N LEU A 135 15.87 5.94 -10.92
CA LEU A 135 15.39 7.01 -10.05
C LEU A 135 15.03 6.47 -8.66
N LEU A 136 14.34 5.32 -8.57
CA LEU A 136 14.04 4.68 -7.29
C LEU A 136 15.32 4.37 -6.51
N ASP A 137 16.35 3.82 -7.16
CA ASP A 137 17.63 3.53 -6.52
C ASP A 137 18.28 4.80 -5.94
N ASN A 138 18.24 5.92 -6.68
CA ASN A 138 18.70 7.23 -6.19
C ASN A 138 17.87 7.73 -5.00
N MET A 139 16.55 7.54 -5.02
CA MET A 139 15.66 7.90 -3.90
C MET A 139 15.98 7.08 -2.66
N LEU A 140 16.21 5.77 -2.81
CA LEU A 140 16.64 4.89 -1.72
C LEU A 140 17.97 5.36 -1.12
N LEU A 141 18.95 5.67 -1.96
CA LEU A 141 20.24 6.17 -1.52
C LEU A 141 20.13 7.48 -0.72
N ALA A 142 19.25 8.40 -1.14
CA ALA A 142 19.02 9.65 -0.42
C ALA A 142 18.51 9.44 1.01
N ILE A 143 17.76 8.36 1.26
CA ILE A 143 17.28 7.97 2.59
C ILE A 143 18.16 6.88 3.25
N LYS A 144 19.40 6.70 2.76
CA LYS A 144 20.40 5.75 3.28
C LYS A 144 19.97 4.28 3.21
N LEU A 145 19.06 3.95 2.28
CA LEU A 145 18.67 2.59 1.94
C LEU A 145 19.33 2.15 0.63
N ARG A 146 19.39 0.83 0.40
CA ARG A 146 19.89 0.24 -0.85
C ARG A 146 19.09 -1.02 -1.19
N ARG A 147 18.85 -1.24 -2.48
CA ARG A 147 18.27 -2.50 -2.97
C ARG A 147 19.07 -3.70 -2.47
N GLY A 148 18.38 -4.77 -2.09
CA GLY A 148 19.01 -6.00 -1.59
C GLY A 148 19.51 -5.95 -0.15
N LYS A 149 19.46 -4.80 0.54
CA LYS A 149 19.82 -4.69 1.96
C LYS A 149 18.74 -3.93 2.72
N ASN A 150 17.98 -4.63 3.56
CA ASN A 150 16.86 -4.08 4.31
C ASN A 150 15.71 -3.50 3.45
N VAL A 151 15.69 -3.86 2.16
CA VAL A 151 14.71 -3.37 1.18
C VAL A 151 14.25 -4.53 0.31
N TYR A 152 12.95 -4.65 0.16
CA TYR A 152 12.30 -5.50 -0.83
C TYR A 152 11.44 -4.66 -1.77
N ILE A 153 11.47 -4.99 -3.06
CA ILE A 153 10.74 -4.27 -4.10
C ILE A 153 9.87 -5.25 -4.86
N ALA A 154 8.58 -4.94 -4.98
CA ALA A 154 7.60 -5.75 -5.68
C ALA A 154 6.59 -4.85 -6.42
N ASN A 155 5.69 -5.48 -7.18
CA ASN A 155 4.56 -4.84 -7.83
C ASN A 155 3.24 -5.52 -7.45
N ILE A 156 2.12 -4.81 -7.64
CA ILE A 156 0.76 -5.35 -7.51
C ILE A 156 0.56 -6.53 -8.48
N VAL A 157 0.76 -6.32 -9.77
CA VAL A 157 0.73 -7.40 -10.78
C VAL A 157 2.14 -7.90 -11.09
N LYS A 158 2.27 -9.20 -11.37
CA LYS A 158 3.55 -9.86 -11.69
C LYS A 158 3.83 -10.00 -13.18
N CYS A 159 2.88 -9.64 -14.03
CA CYS A 159 3.01 -9.70 -15.48
C CYS A 159 2.85 -8.31 -16.07
N ARG A 160 3.61 -7.99 -17.12
CA ARG A 160 3.54 -6.70 -17.80
C ARG A 160 2.17 -6.51 -18.48
N PRO A 161 1.43 -5.43 -18.18
CA PRO A 161 0.24 -5.07 -18.94
C PRO A 161 0.56 -4.62 -20.37
N PRO A 162 -0.31 -4.90 -21.37
CA PRO A 162 -0.12 -4.46 -22.74
C PRO A 162 0.13 -2.96 -22.82
N ASN A 163 1.17 -2.54 -23.54
CA ASN A 163 1.57 -1.13 -23.69
C ASN A 163 1.82 -0.40 -22.36
N ASN A 164 2.13 -1.11 -21.28
CA ASN A 164 2.30 -0.56 -19.93
C ASN A 164 1.06 0.24 -19.45
N ARG A 165 -0.15 -0.17 -19.85
CA ARG A 165 -1.39 0.38 -19.28
C ARG A 165 -1.47 0.04 -17.79
N ALA A 166 -2.30 0.78 -17.06
CA ALA A 166 -2.67 0.36 -15.71
C ALA A 166 -3.34 -1.03 -15.75
N PRO A 167 -3.06 -1.92 -14.78
CA PRO A 167 -3.74 -3.19 -14.67
C PRO A 167 -5.22 -2.96 -14.34
N GLU A 168 -6.08 -3.82 -14.88
CA GLU A 168 -7.52 -3.80 -14.65
C GLU A 168 -7.86 -4.44 -13.29
N ALA A 169 -9.06 -4.18 -12.79
CA ALA A 169 -9.46 -4.60 -11.44
C ALA A 169 -9.42 -6.13 -11.23
N ASP A 170 -9.80 -6.90 -12.24
CA ASP A 170 -9.73 -8.36 -12.25
C ASP A 170 -8.27 -8.87 -12.23
N GLU A 171 -7.38 -8.19 -12.95
CA GLU A 171 -5.94 -8.51 -12.99
C GLU A 171 -5.29 -8.24 -11.63
N ILE A 172 -5.63 -7.11 -11.01
CA ILE A 172 -5.20 -6.75 -9.66
C ILE A 172 -5.72 -7.80 -8.66
N ALA A 173 -7.02 -8.05 -8.65
CA ALA A 173 -7.65 -8.99 -7.70
C ALA A 173 -7.07 -10.40 -7.81
N THR A 174 -6.74 -10.85 -9.02
CA THR A 174 -6.13 -12.16 -9.26
C THR A 174 -4.69 -12.23 -8.76
N CYS A 175 -3.92 -11.14 -8.85
CA CYS A 175 -2.50 -11.13 -8.55
C CYS A 175 -2.17 -10.73 -7.09
N LEU A 176 -3.04 -9.94 -6.46
CA LEU A 176 -2.86 -9.42 -5.11
C LEU A 176 -2.60 -10.50 -4.04
N PRO A 177 -3.21 -11.71 -4.09
CA PRO A 177 -2.89 -12.78 -3.14
C PRO A 177 -1.41 -13.16 -3.09
N TYR A 178 -0.69 -13.09 -4.22
CA TYR A 178 0.77 -13.33 -4.23
C TYR A 178 1.53 -12.25 -3.47
N LEU A 179 1.15 -10.98 -3.65
CA LEU A 179 1.77 -9.87 -2.93
C LEU A 179 1.44 -9.93 -1.43
N ASN A 180 0.20 -10.24 -1.07
CA ASN A 180 -0.19 -10.43 0.34
C ASN A 180 0.66 -11.52 0.99
N ARG A 181 0.88 -12.64 0.29
CA ARG A 181 1.76 -13.69 0.80
C ARG A 181 3.22 -13.22 0.93
N GLN A 182 3.74 -12.44 -0.02
CA GLN A 182 5.06 -11.82 0.12
C GLN A 182 5.12 -10.93 1.38
N ILE A 183 4.09 -10.10 1.64
CA ILE A 183 4.02 -9.23 2.82
C ILE A 183 4.01 -10.06 4.11
N GLU A 184 3.24 -11.15 4.16
CA GLU A 184 3.18 -12.06 5.31
C GLU A 184 4.52 -12.75 5.61
N LEU A 185 5.27 -13.11 4.57
CA LEU A 185 6.59 -13.73 4.70
C LEU A 185 7.66 -12.71 5.13
N ILE A 186 7.64 -11.51 4.55
CA ILE A 186 8.63 -10.46 4.85
C ILE A 186 8.38 -9.83 6.23
N LYS A 187 7.12 -9.59 6.59
CA LYS A 187 6.70 -8.82 7.78
C LYS A 187 7.41 -7.45 7.88
N PRO A 188 7.30 -6.60 6.85
CA PRO A 188 8.01 -5.33 6.82
C PRO A 188 7.51 -4.40 7.93
N ARG A 189 8.36 -3.46 8.35
CA ARG A 189 8.01 -2.41 9.31
C ARG A 189 7.32 -1.22 8.66
N LEU A 190 7.50 -1.05 7.35
CA LEU A 190 6.84 -0.02 6.55
C LEU A 190 6.62 -0.50 5.12
N ILE A 191 5.43 -0.19 4.59
CA ILE A 191 5.09 -0.34 3.17
C ILE A 191 5.06 1.04 2.51
N VAL A 192 5.73 1.18 1.37
CA VAL A 192 5.72 2.38 0.54
C VAL A 192 5.04 2.04 -0.79
N ALA A 193 3.81 2.53 -0.96
CA ALA A 193 3.04 2.37 -2.19
C ALA A 193 3.41 3.46 -3.21
N LEU A 194 3.95 3.04 -4.34
CA LEU A 194 4.43 3.91 -5.42
C LEU A 194 3.34 4.07 -6.48
N GLY A 195 2.65 5.22 -6.46
CA GLY A 195 1.60 5.57 -7.42
C GLY A 195 0.18 5.23 -6.97
N LYS A 196 -0.81 5.69 -7.76
CA LYS A 196 -2.24 5.54 -7.45
C LYS A 196 -2.60 4.05 -7.33
N THR A 197 -2.29 3.25 -8.36
CA THR A 197 -2.71 1.86 -8.45
C THR A 197 -2.23 1.02 -7.27
N ALA A 198 -0.96 1.15 -6.87
CA ALA A 198 -0.42 0.46 -5.70
C ALA A 198 -1.12 0.90 -4.41
N ALA A 199 -1.33 2.21 -4.25
CA ALA A 199 -1.96 2.75 -3.04
C ALA A 199 -3.43 2.32 -2.92
N THR A 200 -4.22 2.42 -3.99
CA THR A 200 -5.64 2.06 -3.97
C THR A 200 -5.85 0.56 -3.84
N ALA A 201 -4.98 -0.26 -4.45
CA ALA A 201 -5.05 -1.72 -4.34
C ALA A 201 -4.73 -2.21 -2.92
N LEU A 202 -3.69 -1.67 -2.28
CA LEU A 202 -3.33 -2.06 -0.91
C LEU A 202 -4.30 -1.51 0.14
N LEU A 203 -4.84 -0.31 -0.06
CA LEU A 203 -5.77 0.32 0.89
C LEU A 203 -7.23 -0.09 0.67
N GLU A 204 -7.52 -0.82 -0.41
CA GLU A 204 -8.88 -1.21 -0.83
C GLU A 204 -9.85 -0.01 -0.88
N ARG A 205 -9.36 1.12 -1.41
CA ARG A 205 -10.09 2.39 -1.47
C ARG A 205 -9.94 3.03 -2.83
N ASP A 206 -11.04 3.47 -3.42
CA ASP A 206 -10.99 4.37 -4.57
C ASP A 206 -10.78 5.81 -4.10
N ALA A 207 -9.57 6.33 -4.33
CA ALA A 207 -9.18 7.66 -3.90
C ALA A 207 -8.15 8.24 -4.86
N THR A 208 -8.04 9.57 -4.90
CA THR A 208 -6.96 10.22 -5.65
C THR A 208 -5.63 10.04 -4.94
N LEU A 209 -4.53 9.91 -5.68
CA LEU A 209 -3.21 9.80 -5.05
C LEU A 209 -2.89 11.02 -4.18
N GLY A 210 -3.31 12.22 -4.59
CA GLY A 210 -3.13 13.45 -3.80
C GLY A 210 -3.76 13.35 -2.41
N SER A 211 -4.98 12.79 -2.31
CA SER A 211 -5.66 12.60 -1.03
C SER A 211 -5.05 11.53 -0.12
N LEU A 212 -4.32 10.56 -0.69
CA LEU A 212 -3.66 9.49 0.05
C LEU A 212 -2.25 9.86 0.51
N ARG A 213 -1.63 10.87 -0.11
CA ARG A 213 -0.28 11.32 0.21
C ARG A 213 -0.28 12.19 1.46
N GLY A 214 0.83 12.18 2.20
CA GLY A 214 1.00 13.00 3.40
C GLY A 214 0.28 12.48 4.64
N THR A 215 -0.43 11.36 4.52
CA THR A 215 -1.09 10.66 5.64
C THR A 215 -0.42 9.31 5.87
N LEU A 216 -0.39 8.87 7.13
CA LEU A 216 0.02 7.52 7.50
C LEU A 216 -1.21 6.62 7.48
N HIS A 217 -1.18 5.57 6.67
CA HIS A 217 -2.23 4.56 6.59
C HIS A 217 -1.82 3.28 7.31
N ASP A 218 -2.77 2.36 7.44
CA ASP A 218 -2.56 1.03 8.00
C ASP A 218 -2.87 -0.04 6.94
N PHE A 219 -2.00 -1.04 6.87
CA PHE A 219 -2.20 -2.28 6.12
C PHE A 219 -2.02 -3.45 7.08
N ASN A 220 -3.11 -3.98 7.63
CA ASN A 220 -3.09 -5.12 8.55
C ASN A 220 -2.10 -4.94 9.73
N GLY A 221 -2.05 -3.75 10.32
CA GLY A 221 -1.13 -3.40 11.40
C GLY A 221 0.27 -2.97 10.96
N ILE A 222 0.55 -2.97 9.65
CA ILE A 222 1.81 -2.45 9.07
C ILE A 222 1.56 -1.03 8.58
N PRO A 223 2.37 -0.04 9.03
CA PRO A 223 2.28 1.32 8.51
C PRO A 223 2.47 1.37 6.99
N LEU A 224 1.62 2.14 6.30
CA LEU A 224 1.68 2.33 4.85
C LEU A 224 1.73 3.82 4.50
N ILE A 225 2.67 4.19 3.61
CA ILE A 225 2.75 5.54 3.04
C ILE A 225 2.57 5.45 1.52
N ALA A 226 1.68 6.27 0.97
CA ALA A 226 1.55 6.44 -0.47
C ALA A 226 2.42 7.61 -0.95
N THR A 227 3.04 7.46 -2.13
CA THR A 227 3.81 8.52 -2.79
C THR A 227 3.73 8.41 -4.32
N TYR A 228 4.33 9.36 -5.03
CA TYR A 228 4.40 9.31 -6.49
C TYR A 228 5.21 8.12 -6.99
N HIS A 229 4.75 7.52 -8.09
CA HIS A 229 5.54 6.52 -8.80
C HIS A 229 6.76 7.20 -9.45
N PRO A 230 7.97 6.62 -9.40
CA PRO A 230 9.17 7.23 -10.00
C PRO A 230 9.00 7.60 -11.48
N ALA A 231 8.29 6.77 -12.25
CA ALA A 231 7.99 7.07 -13.65
C ALA A 231 7.17 8.36 -13.87
N TYR A 232 6.35 8.77 -12.89
CA TYR A 232 5.62 10.05 -12.96
C TYR A 232 6.57 11.24 -12.84
N LEU A 233 7.57 11.14 -11.96
CA LEU A 233 8.58 12.18 -11.72
C LEU A 233 9.57 12.36 -12.89
N LEU A 234 9.64 11.40 -13.81
CA LEU A 234 10.47 11.48 -15.02
C LEU A 234 9.77 12.14 -16.20
N ARG A 235 8.45 12.36 -16.11
CA ARG A 235 7.64 12.99 -17.17
C ARG A 235 7.22 14.42 -16.82
N SER A 236 7.54 14.86 -15.62
CA SER A 236 7.23 16.18 -15.05
C SER A 236 8.36 17.18 -15.24
#